data_AF-A0A7U6M3J3-F1
#
_entry.id   AF-A0A7U6M3J3-F1
#
_cell.length_a   1.000
_cell.length_b   1.000
_cell.length_c   1.000
_cell.angle_alpha   90.00
_cell.angle_beta   90.00
_cell.angle_gamma   90.00
#
_symmetry.space_group_name_H-M   'P 1'
#
loop_
_entity.id
_entity.type
_entity.pdbx_description
1 polymer ?
#
loop_
_entity_poly.entity_id
_entity_poly.type
_entity_poly.pdbx_seq_one_letter_code
_entity_poly.pdbx_strand_id
1 'polypeptide(L)'
;MFQPSKGGLWINEPSVTIRHFKSALKALNIRERRQYDTRHTYATMCLMPGMNPAFIANQLGHSVEMLLSTYAKWISSSSDWRELEKLPPRVELVQNWPKYDERA
;
A
#
# COMPACT_ATOMS: atom_id res chain seq x y z
N MET A 1 19.32 13.84 -14.75
CA MET A 1 18.28 14.80 -14.32
C MET A 1 17.20 14.82 -15.40
N PHE A 2 15.93 14.55 -15.08
CA PHE A 2 14.84 14.57 -16.07
C PHE A 2 14.57 16.02 -16.47
N GLN A 3 15.06 16.43 -17.65
CA GLN A 3 14.85 17.80 -18.12
C GLN A 3 13.37 18.02 -18.47
N PRO A 4 12.75 19.13 -18.04
CA PRO A 4 11.39 19.44 -18.43
C PRO A 4 11.26 19.70 -19.93
N SER A 5 10.04 19.55 -20.45
CA SER A 5 9.72 19.90 -21.84
C SER A 5 10.10 21.36 -22.14
N LYS A 6 10.75 21.60 -23.28
CA LYS A 6 11.02 22.94 -23.85
C LYS A 6 11.79 23.91 -22.94
N GLY A 7 12.75 23.42 -22.14
CA GLY A 7 13.68 24.29 -21.40
C GLY A 7 13.07 25.02 -20.18
N GLY A 8 11.85 24.66 -19.77
CA GLY A 8 11.27 25.15 -18.53
C GLY A 8 11.98 24.56 -17.30
N LEU A 9 11.85 25.24 -16.15
CA LEU A 9 12.35 24.75 -14.86
C LEU A 9 11.49 23.61 -14.28
N TRP A 10 10.23 23.48 -14.74
CA TRP A 10 9.21 22.61 -14.15
C TRP A 10 8.57 21.70 -15.19
N ILE A 11 8.19 20.50 -14.77
CA ILE A 11 7.44 19.55 -15.61
C ILE A 11 6.00 20.05 -15.71
N ASN A 12 5.65 20.62 -16.87
CA ASN A 12 4.31 21.16 -17.12
C ASN A 12 3.34 20.13 -17.71
N GLU A 13 3.84 18.97 -18.18
CA GLU A 13 3.03 17.95 -18.85
C GLU A 13 3.41 16.53 -18.40
N PRO A 14 2.43 15.66 -18.15
CA PRO A 14 2.68 14.25 -17.78
C PRO A 14 3.28 13.43 -18.94
N SER A 15 3.16 13.91 -20.18
CA SER A 15 3.76 13.31 -21.37
C SER A 15 5.27 13.13 -21.22
N VAL A 16 5.94 14.06 -20.53
CA VAL A 16 7.38 14.07 -20.29
C VAL A 16 7.78 12.89 -19.41
N THR A 17 7.14 12.71 -18.25
CA THR A 17 7.48 11.63 -17.32
C THR A 17 7.19 10.26 -17.91
N ILE A 18 6.07 10.12 -18.62
CA ILE A 18 5.70 8.88 -19.31
C ILE A 18 6.76 8.52 -20.36
N ARG A 19 7.18 9.48 -21.19
CA ARG A 19 8.20 9.25 -22.22
C ARG A 19 9.51 8.78 -21.61
N HIS A 20 9.99 9.46 -20.58
CA HIS A 20 11.25 9.11 -19.93
C HIS A 20 11.17 7.75 -19.21
N PHE A 21 10.04 7.42 -18.59
CA PHE A 21 9.83 6.11 -17.98
C PHE A 21 9.87 4.99 -19.03
N LYS A 22 9.21 5.17 -20.18
CA LYS A 22 9.27 4.21 -21.30
C LYS A 22 10.70 4.02 -21.82
N SER A 23 11.45 5.11 -21.98
CA SER A 23 12.86 5.04 -22.39
C SER A 23 13.71 4.26 -21.38
N ALA A 24 13.49 4.45 -20.09
CA ALA A 24 14.18 3.72 -19.03
C ALA A 24 13.84 2.22 -19.07
N LEU A 25 12.56 1.86 -19.20
CA LEU A 25 12.14 0.45 -19.32
C LEU A 25 12.79 -0.23 -20.53
N LYS A 26 12.83 0.45 -21.68
CA LYS A 26 13.48 -0.07 -22.89
C LYS A 26 14.98 -0.26 -22.71
N ALA A 27 15.67 0.69 -22.08
CA ALA A 27 17.11 0.59 -21.80
C ALA A 27 17.45 -0.57 -20.86
N LEU A 28 16.56 -0.88 -19.91
CA LEU A 28 16.71 -2.00 -18.97
C LEU A 28 16.16 -3.33 -19.50
N ASN A 29 15.68 -3.37 -20.74
CA ASN A 29 15.01 -4.53 -21.34
C ASN A 29 13.83 -5.08 -20.50
N ILE A 30 13.11 -4.18 -19.81
CA ILE A 30 11.92 -4.50 -19.03
C ILE A 30 10.69 -4.29 -19.92
N ARG A 31 9.71 -5.19 -19.80
CA ARG A 31 8.43 -5.06 -20.50
C ARG A 31 7.77 -3.70 -20.24
N GLU A 32 7.33 -3.02 -21.30
CA GLU A 32 6.69 -1.71 -21.19
C GLU A 32 5.40 -1.78 -20.36
N ARG A 33 5.33 -0.93 -19.31
CA ARG A 33 4.16 -0.75 -18.44
C ARG A 33 3.80 0.71 -18.34
N ARG A 34 2.58 1.00 -17.87
CA ARG A 34 2.20 2.39 -17.56
C ARG A 34 2.89 2.80 -16.26
N GLN A 35 3.29 4.06 -16.17
CA GLN A 35 3.87 4.60 -14.95
C GLN A 35 2.91 4.44 -13.75
N TYR A 36 1.60 4.59 -13.97
CA TYR A 36 0.59 4.41 -12.92
C TYR A 36 0.59 3.00 -12.31
N ASP A 37 1.01 1.96 -13.04
CA ASP A 37 1.06 0.59 -12.52
C ASP A 37 2.10 0.43 -11.39
N THR A 38 3.10 1.32 -11.33
CA THR A 38 4.08 1.37 -10.23
C THR A 38 3.43 1.76 -8.90
N ARG A 39 2.39 2.60 -8.93
CA ARG A 39 1.59 2.98 -7.76
C ARG A 39 0.85 1.78 -7.18
N HIS A 40 0.27 0.96 -8.04
CA HIS A 40 -0.37 -0.31 -7.63
C HIS A 40 0.65 -1.27 -7.01
N THR A 41 1.83 -1.39 -7.64
CA THR A 41 2.92 -2.24 -7.14
C THR A 41 3.37 -1.81 -5.75
N TYR A 42 3.57 -0.50 -5.53
CA TYR A 42 3.92 0.06 -4.23
C TYR A 42 2.88 -0.27 -3.16
N ALA A 43 1.58 -0.06 -3.44
CA ALA A 43 0.51 -0.37 -2.50
C ALA A 43 0.53 -1.84 -2.05
N THR A 44 0.66 -2.77 -3.02
CA THR A 44 0.74 -4.21 -2.74
C THR A 44 2.01 -4.57 -1.97
N MET A 45 3.17 -4.01 -2.33
CA MET A 45 4.43 -4.28 -1.63
C MET A 45 4.42 -3.80 -0.17
N CYS A 46 3.70 -2.72 0.15
CA CYS A 46 3.54 -2.27 1.53
C CYS A 46 2.53 -3.12 2.33
N LEU A 47 1.44 -3.55 1.69
CA LEU A 47 0.40 -4.35 2.36
C LEU A 47 0.83 -5.79 2.65
N MET A 48 1.59 -6.42 1.76
CA MET A 48 2.09 -7.79 1.93
C MET A 48 2.83 -8.04 3.26
N PRO A 49 3.75 -7.17 3.73
CA PRO A 49 4.39 -7.29 5.05
C PRO A 49 3.54 -6.76 6.22
N GLY A 50 2.30 -6.34 5.99
CA GLY A 50 1.41 -5.83 7.04
C GLY A 50 1.69 -4.40 7.49
N MET A 51 2.24 -3.53 6.63
CA MET A 51 2.37 -2.11 6.97
C MET A 51 1.01 -1.47 7.22
N ASN A 52 0.98 -0.47 8.11
CA ASN A 52 -0.24 0.22 8.51
C ASN A 52 -1.02 0.80 7.29
N PRO A 53 -2.25 0.33 7.01
CA PRO A 53 -3.07 0.81 5.89
C PRO A 53 -3.32 2.33 5.90
N ALA A 54 -3.46 2.97 7.05
CA ALA A 54 -3.65 4.41 7.17
C ALA A 54 -2.42 5.20 6.68
N PHE A 55 -1.22 4.70 6.99
CA PHE A 55 0.03 5.29 6.51
C PHE A 55 0.14 5.17 4.99
N ILE A 56 -0.13 3.99 4.44
CA ILE A 56 -0.06 3.72 2.99
C ILE A 56 -1.07 4.60 2.24
N ALA A 57 -2.31 4.66 2.73
CA ALA A 57 -3.38 5.46 2.13
C ALA A 57 -3.02 6.96 2.10
N ASN A 58 -2.41 7.48 3.17
CA ASN A 58 -1.93 8.86 3.23
C ASN A 58 -0.81 9.13 2.20
N GLN A 59 0.17 8.22 2.07
CA GLN A 59 1.25 8.33 1.06
C GLN A 59 0.71 8.30 -0.37
N LEU A 60 -0.34 7.50 -0.61
CA LEU A 60 -0.98 7.43 -1.92
C LEU A 60 -1.93 8.62 -2.15
N GLY A 61 -2.48 9.24 -1.11
CA GLY A 61 -3.43 10.34 -1.24
C GLY A 61 -4.84 9.87 -1.59
N HIS A 62 -5.30 8.78 -0.96
CA HIS A 62 -6.70 8.33 -1.02
C HIS A 62 -7.15 7.80 0.34
N SER A 63 -8.44 7.47 0.49
CA SER A 63 -8.96 6.88 1.73
C SER A 63 -8.42 5.47 1.96
N VAL A 64 -8.43 5.03 3.23
CA VAL A 64 -8.11 3.64 3.61
C VAL A 64 -9.12 2.66 3.01
N GLU A 65 -10.39 3.06 2.95
CA GLU A 65 -11.44 2.28 2.30
C GLU A 65 -11.10 1.99 0.82
N MET A 66 -10.67 3.01 0.07
CA MET A 66 -10.21 2.85 -1.33
C MET A 66 -8.98 1.95 -1.45
N LEU A 67 -8.06 2.03 -0.48
CA LEU A 67 -6.90 1.14 -0.43
C LEU A 67 -7.35 -0.32 -0.27
N LEU A 68 -8.14 -0.59 0.75
CA LEU A 68 -8.53 -1.95 1.12
C LEU A 68 -9.48 -2.55 0.08
N SER A 69 -10.41 -1.79 -0.49
CA SER A 69 -11.29 -2.26 -1.56
C SER A 69 -10.51 -2.76 -2.78
N THR A 70 -9.35 -2.16 -3.06
CA THR A 70 -8.53 -2.48 -4.23
C THR A 70 -7.48 -3.56 -3.95
N TYR A 71 -6.83 -3.50 -2.78
CA TYR A 71 -5.62 -4.26 -2.52
C TYR A 71 -5.71 -5.26 -1.36
N ALA A 72 -6.82 -5.32 -0.59
CA ALA A 72 -6.94 -6.24 0.54
C ALA A 72 -6.76 -7.72 0.14
N LYS A 73 -7.07 -8.08 -1.11
CA LYS A 73 -6.83 -9.43 -1.66
C LYS A 73 -5.37 -9.90 -1.58
N TRP A 74 -4.42 -8.98 -1.46
CA TRP A 74 -2.99 -9.27 -1.39
C TRP A 74 -2.45 -9.32 0.04
N ILE A 75 -3.31 -9.06 1.03
CA ILE A 75 -3.05 -9.38 2.43
C ILE A 75 -3.32 -10.89 2.53
N SER A 76 -2.28 -11.70 2.32
CA SER A 76 -2.40 -13.16 2.12
C SER A 76 -2.76 -13.92 3.39
N SER A 77 -3.57 -14.95 3.19
CA SER A 77 -4.06 -15.93 4.17
C SER A 77 -3.00 -16.80 4.85
N SER A 78 -1.78 -16.86 4.32
CA SER A 78 -0.69 -17.65 4.91
C SER A 78 -0.20 -17.09 6.26
N SER A 79 -0.50 -15.82 6.54
CA SER A 79 -0.25 -15.14 7.81
C SER A 79 -1.48 -15.04 8.72
N ASP A 80 -2.66 -15.53 8.32
CA ASP A 80 -3.87 -15.42 9.15
C ASP A 80 -3.66 -16.09 10.52
N TRP A 81 -2.89 -17.18 10.55
CA TRP A 81 -2.52 -17.85 11.79
C TRP A 81 -1.60 -17.00 12.68
N ARG A 82 -0.70 -16.20 12.10
CA ARG A 82 0.12 -15.23 12.85
C ARG A 82 -0.71 -14.07 13.38
N GLU A 83 -1.78 -13.70 12.70
CA GLU A 83 -2.72 -12.70 13.22
C GLU A 83 -3.51 -13.25 14.42
N LEU A 84 -3.88 -14.54 14.40
CA LEU A 84 -4.48 -15.22 15.55
C LEU A 84 -3.52 -15.32 16.75
N GLU A 85 -2.22 -15.50 16.52
CA GLU A 85 -1.20 -15.51 17.60
C GLU A 85 -1.13 -14.19 18.37
N LYS A 86 -1.59 -13.07 17.80
CA LYS A 86 -1.65 -11.78 18.50
C LYS A 86 -2.79 -11.72 19.51
N LEU A 87 -3.77 -12.61 19.43
CA LEU A 87 -4.86 -12.66 20.41
C LEU A 87 -4.33 -13.29 21.71
N PRO A 88 -4.67 -12.71 22.88
CA PRO A 88 -4.31 -13.33 24.15
C PRO A 88 -4.94 -14.72 24.25
N PRO A 89 -4.26 -15.69 24.88
CA PRO A 89 -4.78 -17.04 25.04
C PRO A 89 -6.12 -16.99 25.78
N ARG A 90 -7.07 -17.82 25.33
CA ARG A 90 -8.44 -17.91 25.86
C ARG A 90 -8.50 -18.01 27.39
N VAL A 91 -7.51 -18.64 28.00
CA VAL A 91 -7.41 -18.82 29.47
C VAL A 91 -7.24 -17.48 30.20
N GLU A 92 -6.41 -16.57 29.67
CA GLU A 92 -6.20 -15.24 30.27
C GLU A 92 -7.43 -14.32 30.09
N LEU A 93 -8.13 -14.43 28.96
CA LEU A 93 -9.36 -13.67 28.71
C LEU A 93 -10.47 -14.03 29.70
N VAL A 94 -10.62 -15.30 30.07
CA VAL A 94 -11.64 -15.76 31.02
C VAL A 94 -11.30 -15.35 32.46
N GLN A 95 -10.02 -15.31 32.80
CA GLN A 95 -9.58 -14.80 34.11
C GLN A 95 -9.83 -13.30 34.28
N ASN A 96 -9.58 -12.52 33.22
CA ASN A 96 -9.69 -11.06 33.24
C ASN A 96 -11.04 -10.53 32.72
N TRP A 97 -12.01 -11.41 32.43
CA TRP A 97 -13.32 -11.01 31.94
C TRP A 97 -14.06 -10.21 33.04
N PRO A 98 -14.52 -8.97 32.76
CA PRO A 98 -15.27 -8.19 33.73
C PRO A 98 -16.53 -8.96 34.13
N LYS A 99 -16.61 -9.35 35.41
CA LYS A 99 -17.73 -10.19 35.88
C LYS A 99 -19.04 -9.40 36.04
N TYR A 100 -18.96 -8.07 36.14
CA TYR A 100 -20.11 -7.16 36.19
C TYR A 100 -19.74 -5.78 35.63
N ASP A 101 -20.68 -5.15 34.93
CA ASP A 101 -20.61 -3.72 34.61
C ASP A 101 -21.36 -2.97 35.73
N GLU A 102 -20.66 -2.24 36.59
CA GLU A 102 -21.24 -1.49 37.71
C GLU A 102 -21.98 -0.21 37.26
N ARG A 103 -22.32 -0.09 35.96
CA ARG A 103 -23.02 1.06 35.36
C ARG A 103 -24.41 0.73 34.80
N ALA A 104 -25.12 -0.21 35.41
CA ALA A 104 -26.55 -0.42 35.20
C ALA A 104 -27.35 -0.05 36.46
#